data_AF-A0A7Y9I0P1-F1
#
_entry.id   AF-A0A7Y9I0P1-F1
#
_cell.length_a   1.000
_cell.length_b   1.000
_cell.length_c   1.000
_cell.angle_alpha   90.00
_cell.angle_beta   90.00
_cell.angle_gamma   90.00
#
_symmetry.space_group_name_H-M   'P 1'
#
loop_
_entity.id
_entity.type
_entity.pdbx_description
1 polymer ?
#
loop_
_entity_poly.entity_id
_entity_poly.type
_entity_poly.pdbx_seq_one_letter_code
_entity_poly.pdbx_strand_id
1 'polypeptide(L)'
;MQKLTLALFLLTTLFLGSCWMNPNTQKPGVKEFQGEWQQDSVPMQKKLLTYSLYHFKFTCDSFFVSIKTFTKVNYGADSCMKAGHWTEYTKGNYGQRNDSLFLKGEFCKPDFTLKETAGCFRFGMYEEVFKVTKKTDSVYQFSSTSAVIPITARLIKRTTCIVKPL
;
A
#
# COMPACT_ATOMS: atom_id res chain seq x y z
N MET A 1 -31.83 -2.68 -55.89
CA MET A 1 -31.24 -1.44 -55.32
C MET A 1 -31.54 -1.27 -53.83
N GLN A 2 -32.76 -1.53 -53.36
CA GLN A 2 -33.20 -1.31 -51.97
C GLN A 2 -32.48 -2.16 -50.89
N LYS A 3 -32.00 -3.37 -51.23
CA LYS A 3 -31.20 -4.22 -50.32
C LYS A 3 -29.76 -3.71 -50.13
N LEU A 4 -29.20 -3.06 -51.14
CA LEU A 4 -27.83 -2.53 -51.12
C LEU A 4 -27.74 -1.24 -50.30
N THR A 5 -28.76 -0.38 -50.40
CA THR A 5 -28.88 0.83 -49.57
C THR A 5 -29.11 0.50 -48.10
N LEU A 6 -29.90 -0.55 -47.79
CA LEU A 6 -30.12 -0.99 -46.41
C LEU A 6 -28.83 -1.56 -45.77
N ALA A 7 -28.06 -2.33 -46.53
CA ALA A 7 -26.77 -2.87 -46.07
C ALA A 7 -25.73 -1.77 -45.82
N LEU A 8 -25.69 -0.74 -46.68
CA LEU A 8 -24.78 0.39 -46.51
C LEU A 8 -25.13 1.24 -45.27
N PHE A 9 -26.43 1.39 -44.97
CA PHE A 9 -26.92 2.11 -43.79
C PHE A 9 -26.67 1.34 -42.48
N LEU A 10 -26.74 0.00 -42.52
CA LEU A 10 -26.40 -0.84 -41.38
C LEU A 10 -24.89 -0.83 -41.08
N LEU A 11 -24.06 -0.72 -42.11
CA LEU A 11 -22.60 -0.65 -41.95
C LEU A 11 -22.14 0.69 -41.36
N THR A 12 -22.75 1.81 -41.74
CA THR A 12 -22.41 3.14 -41.20
C THR A 12 -22.82 3.35 -39.75
N THR A 13 -23.90 2.70 -39.29
CA THR A 13 -24.34 2.78 -37.88
C THR A 13 -23.43 2.02 -36.91
N LEU A 14 -22.72 0.99 -37.38
CA LEU A 14 -21.73 0.24 -36.58
C LEU A 14 -20.43 1.04 -36.34
N PHE A 15 -20.08 1.99 -37.19
CA PHE A 15 -18.86 2.81 -37.04
C PHE A 15 -19.01 4.02 -36.11
N LEU A 16 -20.25 4.42 -35.76
CA LEU A 16 -20.52 5.56 -34.87
C LEU A 16 -20.46 5.19 -33.38
N GLY A 17 -20.33 3.90 -33.05
CA GLY A 17 -20.16 3.40 -31.68
C GLY A 17 -18.71 3.31 -31.23
N SER A 18 -17.82 4.20 -31.68
CA SER A 18 -16.42 4.17 -31.25
C SER A 18 -16.32 4.47 -29.75
N CYS A 19 -15.77 3.53 -29.01
CA CYS A 19 -15.50 3.70 -27.58
C CYS A 19 -14.47 4.83 -27.39
N TRP A 20 -14.79 5.88 -26.63
CA TRP A 20 -13.81 6.88 -26.22
C TRP A 20 -12.81 6.29 -25.24
N MET A 21 -11.55 6.73 -25.35
CA MET A 21 -10.49 6.33 -24.43
C MET A 21 -10.83 6.85 -23.03
N ASN A 22 -10.99 5.95 -22.07
CA ASN A 22 -11.20 6.34 -20.68
C ASN A 22 -10.00 7.16 -20.19
N PRO A 23 -10.24 8.27 -19.48
CA PRO A 23 -9.15 9.07 -18.93
C PRO A 23 -8.31 8.24 -17.96
N ASN A 24 -6.98 8.36 -18.08
CA ASN A 24 -6.03 7.68 -17.20
C ASN A 24 -6.12 8.29 -15.80
N THR A 25 -6.84 7.63 -14.89
CA THR A 25 -7.18 8.14 -13.56
C THR A 25 -6.76 7.13 -12.49
N GLN A 26 -6.46 7.64 -11.29
CA GLN A 26 -6.20 6.79 -10.13
C GLN A 26 -7.39 5.89 -9.82
N LYS A 27 -7.14 4.66 -9.36
CA LYS A 27 -8.23 3.80 -8.89
C LYS A 27 -8.65 4.25 -7.48
N PRO A 28 -9.95 4.13 -7.12
CA PRO A 28 -10.44 4.60 -5.82
C PRO A 28 -9.93 3.78 -4.62
N GLY A 29 -9.35 2.60 -4.86
CA GLY A 29 -8.89 1.67 -3.83
C GLY A 29 -10.03 1.07 -3.00
N VAL A 30 -9.69 0.49 -1.85
CA VAL A 30 -10.65 -0.14 -0.93
C VAL A 30 -11.14 0.89 0.06
N LYS A 31 -12.46 1.15 0.08
CA LYS A 31 -13.09 2.15 0.94
C LYS A 31 -12.76 1.97 2.42
N GLU A 32 -12.72 0.72 2.88
CA GLU A 32 -12.48 0.37 4.28
C GLU A 32 -11.07 0.73 4.77
N PHE A 33 -10.06 0.67 3.89
CA PHE A 33 -8.67 0.99 4.27
C PHE A 33 -8.36 2.49 4.20
N GLN A 34 -9.20 3.32 3.55
CA GLN A 34 -8.89 4.73 3.33
C GLN A 34 -8.65 5.49 4.65
N GLY A 35 -7.42 5.95 4.85
CA GLY A 35 -7.02 6.56 6.13
C GLY A 35 -5.59 6.25 6.54
N GLU A 36 -5.27 6.68 7.76
CA GLU A 36 -4.01 6.44 8.44
C GLU A 36 -4.24 5.47 9.61
N TRP A 37 -3.36 4.47 9.73
CA TRP A 37 -3.48 3.35 10.66
C TRP A 37 -2.17 3.17 11.41
N GLN A 38 -2.25 3.13 12.73
CA GLN A 38 -1.09 3.06 13.62
C GLN A 38 -1.10 1.75 14.40
N GLN A 39 0.03 1.04 14.38
CA GLN A 39 0.32 0.02 15.38
C GLN A 39 0.99 0.68 16.58
N ASP A 40 0.31 0.66 17.74
CA ASP A 40 0.80 1.31 18.95
C ASP A 40 1.88 0.48 19.66
N SER A 41 1.76 -0.85 19.62
CA SER A 41 2.67 -1.77 20.31
C SER A 41 2.68 -3.17 19.68
N VAL A 42 3.64 -3.99 20.12
CA VAL A 42 3.66 -5.43 19.86
C VAL A 42 3.53 -6.20 21.18
N PRO A 43 2.95 -7.42 21.16
CA PRO A 43 2.94 -8.29 22.33
C PRO A 43 4.36 -8.50 22.86
N MET A 44 4.52 -8.41 24.19
CA MET A 44 5.81 -8.65 24.86
C MET A 44 6.95 -7.72 24.40
N GLN A 45 6.65 -6.54 23.87
CA GLN A 45 7.64 -5.57 23.34
C GLN A 45 8.90 -5.40 24.19
N LYS A 46 8.76 -5.30 25.51
CA LYS A 46 9.89 -5.14 26.45
C LYS A 46 10.81 -6.36 26.52
N LYS A 47 10.32 -7.55 26.18
CA LYS A 47 11.09 -8.82 26.18
C LYS A 47 11.68 -9.15 24.81
N LEU A 48 11.19 -8.55 23.72
CA LEU A 48 11.72 -8.79 22.38
C LEU A 48 13.13 -8.20 22.25
N LEU A 49 13.97 -8.90 21.50
CA LEU A 49 15.31 -8.44 21.10
C LEU A 49 15.19 -7.35 20.02
N THR A 50 14.36 -7.63 19.01
CA THR A 50 14.06 -6.74 17.91
C THR A 50 12.55 -6.75 17.65
N TYR A 51 11.97 -5.58 17.38
CA TYR A 51 10.59 -5.46 16.92
C TYR A 51 10.42 -4.25 16.01
N SER A 52 9.34 -4.25 15.24
CA SER A 52 8.95 -3.12 14.39
C SER A 52 7.52 -2.68 14.67
N LEU A 53 7.28 -1.38 14.55
CA LEU A 53 5.95 -0.76 14.62
C LEU A 53 5.63 -0.13 13.27
N TYR A 54 4.43 -0.41 12.79
CA TYR A 54 3.99 0.00 11.46
C TYR A 54 3.02 1.17 11.55
N HIS A 55 3.20 2.11 10.62
CA HIS A 55 2.23 3.16 10.32
C HIS A 55 1.86 3.06 8.84
N PHE A 56 0.59 2.78 8.55
CA PHE A 56 0.08 2.70 7.18
C PHE A 56 -0.73 3.93 6.86
N LYS A 57 -0.61 4.42 5.64
CA LYS A 57 -1.52 5.39 5.06
C LYS A 57 -1.99 4.86 3.72
N PHE A 58 -3.30 4.75 3.56
CA PHE A 58 -3.95 4.37 2.31
C PHE A 58 -4.74 5.56 1.79
N THR A 59 -4.54 5.88 0.51
CA THR A 59 -5.25 6.94 -0.19
C THR A 59 -5.48 6.54 -1.62
N CYS A 60 -6.74 6.48 -2.04
CA CYS A 60 -7.12 5.89 -3.31
C CYS A 60 -6.51 4.49 -3.43
N ASP A 61 -5.78 4.19 -4.51
CA ASP A 61 -5.06 2.93 -4.75
C ASP A 61 -3.61 2.93 -4.28
N SER A 62 -3.18 3.99 -3.60
CA SER A 62 -1.81 4.16 -3.15
C SER A 62 -1.67 3.87 -1.66
N PHE A 63 -0.54 3.29 -1.27
CA PHE A 63 -0.17 3.10 0.12
C PHE A 63 1.17 3.77 0.42
N PHE A 64 1.35 4.10 1.70
CA PHE A 64 2.60 4.56 2.29
C PHE A 64 2.77 3.83 3.62
N VAL A 65 3.95 3.25 3.86
CA VAL A 65 4.27 2.60 5.13
C VAL A 65 5.50 3.26 5.74
N SER A 66 5.44 3.52 7.04
CA SER A 66 6.63 3.77 7.86
C SER A 66 6.81 2.60 8.81
N ILE A 67 8.00 2.02 8.82
CA ILE A 67 8.37 0.86 9.63
C ILE A 67 9.43 1.32 10.62
N LYS A 68 9.04 1.54 11.88
CA LYS A 68 9.97 1.93 12.94
C LYS A 68 10.51 0.67 13.61
N THR A 69 11.80 0.42 13.48
CA THR A 69 12.45 -0.77 14.05
C THR A 69 13.29 -0.41 15.26
N PHE A 70 13.19 -1.26 16.27
CA PHE A 70 13.85 -1.15 17.56
C PHE A 70 14.61 -2.46 17.80
N THR A 71 15.88 -2.38 18.14
CA THR A 71 16.70 -3.52 18.56
C THR A 71 17.49 -3.15 19.81
N LYS A 72 17.63 -4.10 20.73
CA LYS A 72 18.49 -3.94 21.92
C LYS A 72 19.96 -4.13 21.59
N VAL A 73 20.26 -4.79 20.46
CA VAL A 73 21.62 -5.05 20.01
C VAL A 73 21.84 -4.32 18.70
N ASN A 74 22.88 -3.50 18.65
CA ASN A 74 23.23 -2.75 17.47
C ASN A 74 24.12 -3.60 16.55
N TYR A 75 23.49 -4.27 15.59
CA TYR A 75 24.19 -5.20 14.68
C TYR A 75 24.91 -4.50 13.52
N GLY A 76 24.69 -3.20 13.31
CA GLY A 76 25.25 -2.45 12.19
C GLY A 76 26.00 -1.21 12.63
N ALA A 77 26.43 -0.41 11.65
CA ALA A 77 27.06 0.87 11.92
C ALA A 77 26.07 1.83 12.58
N ASP A 78 26.48 2.49 13.67
CA ASP A 78 25.67 3.45 14.42
C ASP A 78 25.14 4.60 13.56
N SER A 79 25.91 5.01 12.54
CA SER A 79 25.50 6.02 11.56
C SER A 79 24.20 5.64 10.84
N CYS A 80 23.94 4.35 10.66
CA CYS A 80 22.69 3.83 10.13
C CYS A 80 21.67 3.58 11.25
N MET A 81 22.05 2.81 12.27
CA MET A 81 21.12 2.24 13.24
C MET A 81 20.76 3.15 14.40
N LYS A 82 21.41 4.30 14.60
CA LYS A 82 21.13 5.28 15.67
C LYS A 82 20.84 4.62 17.03
N ALA A 83 21.80 3.85 17.53
CA ALA A 83 21.68 3.07 18.77
C ALA A 83 20.54 2.02 18.76
N GLY A 84 20.32 1.36 17.61
CA GLY A 84 19.30 0.32 17.46
C GLY A 84 17.89 0.84 17.13
N HIS A 85 17.77 2.09 16.69
CA HIS A 85 16.53 2.74 16.30
C HIS A 85 16.61 3.27 14.87
N TRP A 86 15.85 2.70 13.94
CA TRP A 86 15.76 3.26 12.59
C TRP A 86 14.35 3.21 12.04
N THR A 87 14.12 3.92 10.94
CA THR A 87 12.84 3.93 10.26
C THR A 87 13.05 3.73 8.77
N GLU A 88 12.31 2.78 8.21
CA GLU A 88 12.24 2.53 6.77
C GLU A 88 10.89 2.99 6.25
N TYR A 89 10.87 3.43 5.00
CA TYR A 89 9.68 3.96 4.35
C TYR A 89 9.45 3.20 3.06
N THR A 90 8.20 2.91 2.74
CA THR A 90 7.82 2.31 1.47
C THR A 90 6.58 3.00 0.93
N LYS A 91 6.45 3.05 -0.39
CA LYS A 91 5.22 3.52 -1.05
C LYS A 91 4.96 2.69 -2.28
N GLY A 92 3.71 2.68 -2.72
CA GLY A 92 3.33 2.05 -3.98
C GLY A 92 1.83 1.93 -4.10
N ASN A 93 1.39 0.90 -4.82
CA ASN A 93 -0.02 0.60 -5.00
C ASN A 93 -0.43 -0.63 -4.21
N TYR A 94 -1.70 -0.67 -3.84
CA TYR A 94 -2.27 -1.82 -3.17
C TYR A 94 -3.55 -2.31 -3.86
N GLY A 95 -3.86 -3.57 -3.60
CA GLY A 95 -5.13 -4.17 -3.99
C GLY A 95 -5.57 -5.20 -2.97
N GLN A 96 -6.87 -5.45 -2.88
CA GLN A 96 -7.42 -6.50 -2.03
C GLN A 96 -8.11 -7.54 -2.90
N ARG A 97 -7.90 -8.82 -2.56
CA ARG A 97 -8.66 -9.95 -3.10
C ARG A 97 -9.10 -10.79 -1.91
N ASN A 98 -10.42 -10.91 -1.71
CA ASN A 98 -10.99 -11.57 -0.54
C ASN A 98 -10.43 -10.98 0.78
N ASP A 99 -9.89 -11.83 1.66
CA ASP A 99 -9.26 -11.46 2.92
C ASP A 99 -7.77 -11.10 2.77
N SER A 100 -7.24 -11.03 1.54
CA SER A 100 -5.81 -10.81 1.29
C SER A 100 -5.55 -9.41 0.73
N LEU A 101 -4.70 -8.64 1.40
CA LEU A 101 -4.19 -7.34 0.98
C LEU A 101 -2.80 -7.51 0.36
N PHE A 102 -2.62 -7.01 -0.85
CA PHE A 102 -1.37 -7.05 -1.60
C PHE A 102 -0.80 -5.63 -1.65
N LEU A 103 0.42 -5.45 -1.14
CA LEU A 103 1.18 -4.22 -1.29
C LEU A 103 2.30 -4.46 -2.30
N LYS A 104 2.40 -3.60 -3.32
CA LYS A 104 3.51 -3.61 -4.28
C LYS A 104 4.04 -2.20 -4.48
N GLY A 105 5.31 -2.02 -4.17
CA GLY A 105 5.95 -0.71 -4.20
C GLY A 105 7.45 -0.80 -4.05
N GLU A 106 8.04 0.29 -3.56
CA GLU A 106 9.49 0.41 -3.40
C GLU A 106 9.85 1.09 -2.08
N PHE A 107 11.05 0.79 -1.58
CA PHE A 107 11.65 1.51 -0.47
C PHE A 107 11.98 2.95 -0.86
N CYS A 108 11.64 3.86 0.05
CA CYS A 108 11.69 5.31 -0.17
C CYS A 108 12.49 6.02 0.93
N LYS A 109 12.86 7.27 0.66
CA LYS A 109 13.37 8.22 1.64
C LYS A 109 12.23 8.68 2.59
N PRO A 110 12.54 9.38 3.70
CA PRO A 110 11.52 9.84 4.65
C PRO A 110 10.45 10.77 4.07
N ASP A 111 10.75 11.46 2.98
CA ASP A 111 9.83 12.31 2.21
C ASP A 111 9.01 11.52 1.16
N PHE A 112 9.14 10.19 1.15
CA PHE A 112 8.56 9.28 0.17
C PHE A 112 9.04 9.50 -1.28
N THR A 113 10.20 10.13 -1.50
CA THR A 113 10.91 10.03 -2.78
C THR A 113 11.60 8.67 -2.89
N LEU A 114 11.75 8.15 -4.12
CA LEU A 114 12.32 6.80 -4.32
C LEU A 114 13.79 6.76 -3.88
N LYS A 115 14.21 5.63 -3.31
CA LYS A 115 15.64 5.38 -3.06
C LYS A 115 16.28 4.86 -4.35
N GLU A 116 17.06 5.69 -5.02
CA GLU A 116 17.76 5.32 -6.26
C GLU A 116 19.00 4.47 -6.01
N THR A 117 19.62 4.58 -4.83
CA THR A 117 20.84 3.87 -4.48
C THR A 117 20.68 3.10 -3.18
N ALA A 118 21.43 2.00 -3.08
CA ALA A 118 21.60 1.29 -1.81
C ALA A 118 22.32 2.19 -0.80
N GLY A 119 21.92 2.10 0.46
CA GLY A 119 22.52 2.85 1.55
C GLY A 119 22.29 2.13 2.86
N CYS A 120 22.03 2.88 3.93
CA CYS A 120 21.55 2.29 5.17
C CYS A 120 20.16 1.67 4.94
N PHE A 121 20.04 0.36 5.20
CA PHE A 121 18.82 -0.45 5.14
C PHE A 121 18.29 -0.78 3.75
N ARG A 122 17.09 -1.39 3.70
CA ARG A 122 16.52 -1.95 2.48
C ARG A 122 16.28 -0.88 1.43
N PHE A 123 16.45 -1.29 0.18
CA PHE A 123 16.23 -0.53 -1.03
C PHE A 123 15.59 -1.43 -2.09
N GLY A 124 15.06 -0.85 -3.17
CA GLY A 124 14.38 -1.60 -4.24
C GLY A 124 12.95 -2.00 -3.89
N MET A 125 12.51 -3.13 -4.45
CA MET A 125 11.12 -3.58 -4.39
C MET A 125 10.68 -3.92 -2.96
N TYR A 126 9.45 -3.51 -2.64
CA TYR A 126 8.72 -3.91 -1.45
C TYR A 126 7.41 -4.59 -1.88
N GLU A 127 7.32 -5.88 -1.61
CA GLU A 127 6.14 -6.70 -1.88
C GLU A 127 5.74 -7.44 -0.62
N GLU A 128 4.49 -7.26 -0.18
CA GLU A 128 3.95 -7.94 0.98
C GLU A 128 2.51 -8.39 0.71
N VAL A 129 2.17 -9.54 1.26
CA VAL A 129 0.80 -10.08 1.24
C VAL A 129 0.36 -10.29 2.69
N PHE A 130 -0.72 -9.63 3.06
CA PHE A 130 -1.30 -9.73 4.38
C PHE A 130 -2.65 -10.42 4.32
N LYS A 131 -2.85 -11.44 5.16
CA LYS A 131 -4.20 -11.83 5.56
C LYS A 131 -4.76 -10.77 6.50
N VAL A 132 -5.87 -10.16 6.12
CA VAL A 132 -6.54 -9.09 6.86
C VAL A 132 -7.69 -9.68 7.67
N THR A 133 -7.66 -9.44 8.97
CA THR A 133 -8.76 -9.76 9.88
C THR A 133 -9.30 -8.48 10.51
N LYS A 134 -10.55 -8.15 10.18
CA LYS A 134 -11.28 -7.05 10.82
C LYS A 134 -11.62 -7.45 12.26
N LYS A 135 -11.12 -6.69 13.25
CA LYS A 135 -11.50 -6.86 14.67
C LYS A 135 -12.66 -5.94 15.01
N THR A 136 -12.58 -4.68 14.57
CA THR A 136 -13.64 -3.66 14.67
C THR A 136 -13.58 -2.75 13.43
N ASP A 137 -14.48 -1.78 13.31
CA ASP A 137 -14.43 -0.76 12.25
C ASP A 137 -13.20 0.16 12.32
N SER A 138 -12.49 0.16 13.46
CA SER A 138 -11.31 1.01 13.71
C SER A 138 -10.06 0.20 14.06
N VAL A 139 -10.10 -1.14 14.02
CA VAL A 139 -8.97 -2.00 14.36
C VAL A 139 -8.89 -3.19 13.42
N TYR A 140 -7.83 -3.24 12.62
CA TYR A 140 -7.53 -4.35 11.71
C TYR A 140 -6.25 -5.06 12.13
N GLN A 141 -6.21 -6.37 11.87
CA GLN A 141 -5.03 -7.19 12.06
C GLN A 141 -4.52 -7.67 10.69
N PHE A 142 -3.27 -7.34 10.39
CA PHE A 142 -2.56 -7.75 9.18
C PHE A 142 -1.56 -8.85 9.55
N SER A 143 -1.77 -10.05 9.04
CA SER A 143 -0.86 -11.18 9.25
C SER A 143 -0.06 -11.40 7.98
N SER A 144 1.24 -11.12 8.02
CA SER A 144 2.14 -11.37 6.87
C SER A 144 2.44 -12.86 6.75
N THR A 145 2.75 -13.31 5.53
CA THR A 145 3.30 -14.64 5.28
C THR A 145 4.77 -14.76 5.74
N SER A 146 5.49 -13.64 5.90
CA SER A 146 6.92 -13.61 6.23
C SER A 146 7.21 -13.35 7.71
N ALA A 147 6.25 -12.85 8.49
CA ALA A 147 6.43 -12.44 9.87
C ALA A 147 5.54 -13.22 10.85
N VAL A 148 6.10 -13.58 12.01
CA VAL A 148 5.38 -14.35 13.05
C VAL A 148 4.46 -13.46 13.89
N ILE A 149 4.82 -12.18 14.09
CA ILE A 149 4.04 -11.26 14.90
C ILE A 149 3.07 -10.50 13.98
N PRO A 150 1.75 -10.66 14.14
CA PRO A 150 0.79 -9.92 13.33
C PRO A 150 0.79 -8.44 13.70
N ILE A 151 0.44 -7.61 12.73
CA ILE A 151 0.35 -6.17 12.89
C ILE A 151 -1.09 -5.80 13.22
N THR A 152 -1.37 -5.45 14.46
CA THR A 152 -2.68 -4.91 14.86
C THR A 152 -2.62 -3.39 14.79
N ALA A 153 -3.28 -2.81 13.79
CA ALA A 153 -3.29 -1.37 13.57
C ALA A 153 -4.67 -0.77 13.84
N ARG A 154 -4.68 0.40 14.48
CA ARG A 154 -5.86 1.20 14.77
C ARG A 154 -5.97 2.35 13.79
N LEU A 155 -7.17 2.61 13.30
CA LEU A 155 -7.47 3.80 12.51
C LEU A 155 -7.27 5.06 13.38
N ILE A 156 -6.34 5.92 12.96
CA ILE A 156 -6.09 7.22 13.63
C ILE A 156 -6.74 8.38 12.88
N LYS A 157 -6.94 8.24 11.57
CA LYS A 157 -7.57 9.26 10.73
C LYS A 157 -8.22 8.62 9.51
N ARG A 158 -9.49 8.91 9.26
CA ARG A 158 -10.18 8.48 8.05
C ARG A 158 -9.94 9.50 6.93
N THR A 159 -9.73 9.01 5.72
CA THR A 159 -9.55 9.84 4.52
C THR A 159 -10.55 9.40 3.46
N THR A 160 -11.02 10.32 2.64
CA THR A 160 -11.83 9.99 1.46
C THR A 160 -10.93 10.07 0.23
N CYS A 161 -10.97 9.07 -0.64
CA CYS A 161 -10.28 9.15 -1.92
C CYS A 161 -10.93 10.22 -2.79
N ILE A 162 -10.11 11.18 -3.23
CA ILE A 162 -10.46 12.13 -4.29
C ILE A 162 -9.61 11.70 -5.48
N VAL A 163 -10.24 11.01 -6.43
CA VAL A 163 -9.56 10.47 -7.62
C VAL A 163 -8.96 11.62 -8.43
N LYS A 164 -7.68 11.48 -8.78
CA LYS A 164 -6.96 12.44 -9.63
C LYS A 164 -6.60 11.80 -10.97
N PRO A 165 -6.47 12.61 -12.03
CA PRO A 165 -5.74 12.22 -13.23
C PRO A 165 -4.31 11.78 -12.87
N LEU A 166 -3.79 10.78 -13.58
CA LEU A 166 -2.41 10.31 -13.45
C LEU A 166 -1.43 11.20 -14.20
#